data_AF-A0A078ANS8-F1
#
_entry.id   AF-A0A078ANS8-F1
#
_cell.length_a   1.000
_cell.length_b   1.000
_cell.length_c   1.000
_cell.angle_alpha   90.00
_cell.angle_beta   90.00
_cell.angle_gamma   90.00
#
_symmetry.space_group_name_H-M   'P 1'
#
loop_
_entity.id
_entity.type
_entity.pdbx_description
1 polymer ?
#
loop_
_entity_poly.entity_id
_entity_poly.type
_entity_poly.pdbx_seq_one_letter_code
_entity_poly.pdbx_strand_id
1 'polypeptide(L)'
;MADQQQHHPNYSTNQNVGGGPSRLSNQRPSFKKNPHTASGKILRTDQDTKVNEQTRQLFRLAQGEIDELKDSLRYAEYALARTKQEKEVLERQMEEEHEETIKTKVDLKMKENERDLMARQADALAKQAEHAQMTQTKVQSEAQKKLFQLQNEINSRENEINKLSLNLREKDASLTKLVVTEKINRVENKEYRDLLQRKDQSIKQLQLELEDAKRKLDEIVMTRKSEGTALLEIHHYKADNERLIAMLSQTKEFENFGKLASDSVSDGGVGIRYMNPNPSNNSQPICHYPKQKSNLKDFYTDKNECEDWIPDEAFKLAHDFRNKCASNISQSLMNQLLQDLNKVWRQREKKQIHKVQNQSNKEIAYLRRQISFRQPYDQVMAENDIKRLKKEVKDQNQALRENVAVIKESSEAPLQGLVLVDQTVKYTNQIQQERRQLQDENERLKKRIEDLERSQKDEDNEREKFYDGAAWLGKQVVEECEKGLSKVSQSLRKEYQKKIDDCGRDDFLKSRVHDWLIDSSERVVKDVRDNNRNLLENALRNKNVVQKLNAYTKLTHLYNSNQ
;
A
#
# COMPACT_ATOMS: atom_id res chain seq x y z
N MET A 1 -17.70 -9.66 33.45
CA MET A 1 -16.60 -9.29 34.35
C MET A 1 -16.95 -7.94 34.95
N ALA A 2 -17.01 -7.90 36.29
CA ALA A 2 -17.17 -6.75 37.18
C ALA A 2 -18.48 -5.93 37.06
N ASP A 3 -19.15 -5.50 38.10
CA ASP A 3 -19.26 -5.90 39.50
C ASP A 3 -20.48 -5.09 39.99
N GLN A 4 -21.54 -5.75 40.43
CA GLN A 4 -22.71 -5.07 40.99
C GLN A 4 -22.47 -4.85 42.49
N GLN A 5 -22.17 -3.62 42.88
CA GLN A 5 -22.20 -3.20 44.29
C GLN A 5 -23.46 -2.38 44.57
N GLN A 6 -24.37 -3.01 45.30
CA GLN A 6 -25.45 -2.36 46.03
C GLN A 6 -24.88 -1.79 47.32
N HIS A 7 -25.08 -0.50 47.58
CA HIS A 7 -24.76 0.11 48.86
C HIS A 7 -26.03 0.38 49.68
N HIS A 8 -26.04 -0.20 50.87
CA HIS A 8 -26.93 0.06 52.00
C HIS A 8 -26.74 1.47 52.58
N PRO A 9 -27.75 2.05 53.25
CA PRO A 9 -27.55 3.12 54.22
C PRO A 9 -27.47 2.53 55.64
N ASN A 10 -26.40 2.81 56.38
CA ASN A 10 -26.32 2.51 57.81
C ASN A 10 -25.57 3.62 58.58
N TYR A 11 -26.27 4.16 59.59
CA TYR A 11 -25.86 4.68 60.91
C TYR A 11 -24.57 5.51 61.10
N SER A 12 -24.72 6.70 61.71
CA SER A 12 -24.30 7.01 63.10
C SER A 12 -24.31 8.53 63.34
N THR A 13 -25.01 9.09 64.33
CA THR A 13 -24.70 9.17 65.79
C THR A 13 -23.61 10.19 66.14
N ASN A 14 -24.00 11.29 66.80
CA ASN A 14 -23.32 11.94 67.95
C ASN A 14 -24.24 13.07 68.47
N GLN A 15 -24.78 13.02 69.70
CA GLN A 15 -24.18 13.41 71.00
C GLN A 15 -23.63 14.86 70.95
N ASN A 16 -23.93 15.81 71.86
CA ASN A 16 -23.91 15.65 73.32
C ASN A 16 -24.32 16.96 74.06
N VAL A 17 -24.72 16.79 75.33
CA VAL A 17 -24.68 17.67 76.54
C VAL A 17 -25.65 18.84 76.78
N GLY A 18 -26.38 18.71 77.91
CA GLY A 18 -26.50 19.74 78.96
C GLY A 18 -27.91 20.32 79.13
N GLY A 19 -28.60 20.28 80.27
CA GLY A 19 -28.35 19.82 81.63
C GLY A 19 -29.61 20.21 82.44
N GLY A 20 -30.03 19.40 83.41
CA GLY A 20 -31.03 19.81 84.41
C GLY A 20 -30.43 20.83 85.41
N PRO A 21 -30.97 21.00 86.65
CA PRO A 21 -32.02 20.20 87.29
C PRO A 21 -32.96 20.97 88.27
N SER A 22 -33.72 20.17 89.04
CA SER A 22 -34.20 20.43 90.42
C SER A 22 -35.53 21.16 90.61
N ARG A 23 -36.32 20.95 91.67
CA ARG A 23 -36.65 19.88 92.66
C ARG A 23 -37.38 20.64 93.79
N LEU A 24 -38.31 19.98 94.49
CA LEU A 24 -38.77 20.29 95.88
C LEU A 24 -39.65 21.56 96.03
N SER A 25 -40.57 21.72 96.99
CA SER A 25 -41.04 20.95 98.14
C SER A 25 -42.30 21.62 98.73
N ASN A 26 -43.13 20.82 99.42
CA ASN A 26 -43.87 21.11 100.66
C ASN A 26 -43.82 22.53 101.23
N GLN A 27 -44.96 23.05 101.71
CA GLN A 27 -45.27 23.13 103.15
C GLN A 27 -46.61 23.84 103.43
N ARG A 28 -47.42 23.19 104.27
CA ARG A 28 -48.44 23.78 105.17
C ARG A 28 -47.69 24.37 106.39
N PRO A 29 -48.19 25.41 107.05
CA PRO A 29 -48.80 25.20 108.39
C PRO A 29 -50.00 26.13 108.63
N SER A 30 -51.17 25.66 109.09
CA SER A 30 -51.56 25.49 110.51
C SER A 30 -51.19 26.67 111.42
N PHE A 31 -52.19 27.32 112.04
CA PHE A 31 -52.51 27.13 113.47
C PHE A 31 -53.37 28.28 114.07
N LYS A 32 -54.25 27.88 115.00
CA LYS A 32 -54.59 28.55 116.30
C LYS A 32 -55.41 29.85 116.21
N LYS A 33 -56.43 30.15 117.01
CA LYS A 33 -57.01 29.75 118.32
C LYS A 33 -58.44 30.38 118.27
N ASN A 34 -59.59 29.76 118.54
CA ASN A 34 -60.14 29.21 119.79
C ASN A 34 -60.01 30.15 121.02
N PRO A 35 -60.82 29.98 122.09
CA PRO A 35 -62.16 30.54 122.33
C PRO A 35 -62.20 31.19 123.75
N HIS A 36 -63.33 31.11 124.49
CA HIS A 36 -63.51 31.41 125.94
C HIS A 36 -63.68 32.90 126.31
N THR A 37 -64.44 33.36 127.31
CA THR A 37 -65.04 32.83 128.56
C THR A 37 -65.93 33.97 129.12
N ALA A 38 -67.17 33.75 129.57
CA ALA A 38 -67.59 33.39 130.93
C ALA A 38 -67.42 34.47 132.04
N SER A 39 -68.53 34.69 132.78
CA SER A 39 -68.62 34.84 134.26
C SER A 39 -68.71 36.24 134.92
N GLY A 40 -69.66 36.37 135.85
CA GLY A 40 -69.65 37.31 137.00
C GLY A 40 -70.86 38.25 137.11
N LYS A 41 -72.00 37.91 137.74
CA LYS A 41 -72.39 37.88 139.17
C LYS A 41 -72.41 39.23 139.96
N ILE A 42 -73.64 39.63 140.33
CA ILE A 42 -74.17 40.11 141.65
C ILE A 42 -73.64 41.44 142.26
N LEU A 43 -74.50 42.46 142.47
CA LEU A 43 -75.10 42.88 143.77
C LEU A 43 -75.90 44.20 143.70
N ARG A 44 -76.86 44.31 144.64
CA ARG A 44 -77.90 45.32 144.87
C ARG A 44 -77.38 46.75 145.13
N THR A 45 -78.17 47.77 144.80
CA THR A 45 -78.85 48.70 145.76
C THR A 45 -79.57 49.86 145.06
N ASP A 46 -80.78 50.11 145.54
CA ASP A 46 -81.48 51.39 145.75
C ASP A 46 -81.89 52.28 144.55
N GLN A 47 -83.10 51.96 144.12
CA GLN A 47 -84.21 52.74 143.55
C GLN A 47 -84.15 54.27 143.80
N ASP A 48 -84.35 55.05 142.72
CA ASP A 48 -84.77 56.47 142.65
C ASP A 48 -83.77 57.55 142.19
N THR A 49 -82.58 57.18 141.70
CA THR A 49 -81.69 58.05 140.87
C THR A 49 -81.37 57.46 139.48
N LYS A 50 -82.01 56.33 139.13
CA LYS A 50 -81.69 55.43 138.00
C LYS A 50 -82.13 55.92 136.61
N VAL A 51 -83.13 56.79 136.50
CA VAL A 51 -83.68 57.19 135.18
C VAL A 51 -82.73 58.15 134.45
N ASN A 52 -82.13 59.13 135.14
CA ASN A 52 -81.25 60.11 134.49
C ASN A 52 -79.84 59.57 134.16
N GLU A 53 -79.32 58.61 134.93
CA GLU A 53 -78.05 57.93 134.64
C GLU A 53 -78.22 56.87 133.54
N GLN A 54 -79.36 56.15 133.49
CA GLN A 54 -79.68 55.23 132.39
C GLN A 54 -79.83 55.96 131.06
N THR A 55 -80.43 57.15 131.03
CA THR A 55 -80.48 57.95 129.80
C THR A 55 -79.08 58.37 129.34
N ARG A 56 -78.17 58.72 130.26
CA ARG A 56 -76.76 59.03 129.92
C ARG A 56 -75.95 57.81 129.50
N GLN A 57 -76.17 56.64 130.11
CA GLN A 57 -75.52 55.39 129.71
C GLN A 57 -76.05 54.88 128.36
N LEU A 58 -77.36 54.98 128.11
CA LEU A 58 -77.95 54.72 126.80
C LEU A 58 -77.44 55.70 125.74
N PHE A 59 -77.23 56.98 126.09
CA PHE A 59 -76.63 57.93 125.17
C PHE A 59 -75.17 57.61 124.86
N ARG A 60 -74.38 57.14 125.84
CA ARG A 60 -72.99 56.69 125.59
C ARG A 60 -72.94 55.40 124.77
N LEU A 61 -73.87 54.46 125.00
CA LEU A 61 -73.98 53.23 124.22
C LEU A 61 -74.43 53.53 122.78
N ALA A 62 -75.45 54.38 122.61
CA ALA A 62 -75.90 54.83 121.30
C ALA A 62 -74.81 55.63 120.57
N GLN A 63 -74.06 56.47 121.27
CA GLN A 63 -72.94 57.21 120.69
C GLN A 63 -71.78 56.26 120.32
N GLY A 64 -71.50 55.26 121.16
CA GLY A 64 -70.53 54.21 120.86
C GLY A 64 -70.93 53.37 119.65
N GLU A 65 -72.20 52.96 119.55
CA GLU A 65 -72.74 52.29 118.36
C GLU A 65 -72.71 53.20 117.13
N ILE A 66 -73.03 54.49 117.27
CA ILE A 66 -72.93 55.45 116.16
C ILE A 66 -71.49 55.58 115.68
N ASP A 67 -70.52 55.63 116.60
CA ASP A 67 -69.10 55.75 116.24
C ASP A 67 -68.55 54.42 115.67
N GLU A 68 -68.96 53.27 116.19
CA GLU A 68 -68.66 51.95 115.61
C GLU A 68 -69.31 51.78 114.22
N LEU A 69 -70.54 52.24 114.02
CA LEU A 69 -71.21 52.23 112.72
C LEU A 69 -70.54 53.20 111.73
N LYS A 70 -70.07 54.37 112.20
CA LYS A 70 -69.29 55.29 111.36
C LYS A 70 -67.93 54.71 111.00
N ASP A 71 -67.25 54.04 111.92
CA ASP A 71 -65.96 53.40 111.64
C ASP A 71 -66.13 52.17 110.75
N SER A 72 -67.21 51.39 110.94
CA SER A 72 -67.59 50.29 110.05
C SER A 72 -67.97 50.80 108.65
N LEU A 73 -68.70 51.91 108.56
CA LEU A 73 -69.03 52.55 107.28
C LEU A 73 -67.78 53.08 106.59
N ARG A 74 -66.89 53.77 107.31
CA ARG A 74 -65.59 54.24 106.77
C ARG A 74 -64.73 53.07 106.33
N TYR A 75 -64.71 51.97 107.07
CA TYR A 75 -63.98 50.76 106.70
C TYR A 75 -64.59 50.11 105.45
N ALA A 76 -65.92 50.03 105.35
CA ALA A 76 -66.61 49.52 104.18
C ALA A 76 -66.39 50.43 102.95
N GLU A 77 -66.42 51.74 103.10
CA GLU A 77 -66.10 52.72 102.07
C GLU A 77 -64.64 52.60 101.62
N TYR A 78 -63.71 52.45 102.58
CA TYR A 78 -62.30 52.19 102.28
C TYR A 78 -62.08 50.87 101.56
N ALA A 79 -62.74 49.78 101.99
CA ALA A 79 -62.68 48.49 101.34
C ALA A 79 -63.31 48.52 99.93
N LEU A 80 -64.41 49.27 99.75
CA LEU A 80 -65.03 49.49 98.45
C LEU A 80 -64.12 50.32 97.53
N ALA A 81 -63.49 51.37 98.05
CA ALA A 81 -62.54 52.18 97.29
C ALA A 81 -61.31 51.35 96.88
N ARG A 82 -60.78 50.53 97.79
CA ARG A 82 -59.66 49.62 97.52
C ARG A 82 -60.03 48.56 96.48
N THR A 83 -61.20 47.92 96.59
CA THR A 83 -61.65 46.92 95.61
C THR A 83 -61.95 47.54 94.25
N LYS A 84 -62.46 48.78 94.19
CA LYS A 84 -62.58 49.53 92.93
C LYS A 84 -61.23 49.83 92.31
N GLN A 85 -60.26 50.26 93.11
CA GLN A 85 -58.89 50.52 92.63
C GLN A 85 -58.22 49.22 92.16
N GLU A 86 -58.36 48.12 92.90
CA GLU A 86 -57.86 46.79 92.49
C GLU A 86 -58.54 46.31 91.21
N LYS A 87 -59.86 46.53 91.07
CA LYS A 87 -60.60 46.22 89.84
C LYS A 87 -60.07 47.04 88.66
N GLU A 88 -59.87 48.35 88.83
CA GLU A 88 -59.37 49.23 87.77
C GLU A 88 -57.95 48.84 87.34
N VAL A 89 -57.10 48.43 88.29
CA VAL A 89 -55.75 47.89 87.99
C VAL A 89 -55.86 46.58 87.21
N LEU A 90 -56.75 45.67 87.58
CA LEU A 90 -56.96 44.41 86.86
C LEU A 90 -57.57 44.64 85.47
N GLU A 91 -58.50 45.57 85.31
CA GLU A 91 -59.06 45.94 84.00
C GLU A 91 -57.95 46.49 83.09
N ARG A 92 -57.07 47.38 83.59
CA ARG A 92 -55.90 47.85 82.84
C ARG A 92 -54.93 46.73 82.47
N GLN A 93 -54.64 45.81 83.39
CA GLN A 93 -53.79 44.65 83.11
C GLN A 93 -54.40 43.74 82.03
N MET A 94 -55.72 43.49 82.09
CA MET A 94 -56.43 42.71 81.09
C MET A 94 -56.43 43.39 79.72
N GLU A 95 -56.54 44.73 79.67
CA GLU A 95 -56.42 45.49 78.43
C GLU A 95 -55.01 45.42 77.85
N GLU A 96 -53.96 45.58 78.67
CA GLU A 96 -52.56 45.45 78.26
C GLU A 96 -52.25 44.04 77.71
N GLU A 97 -52.67 42.99 78.42
CA GLU A 97 -52.51 41.60 77.96
C GLU A 97 -53.31 41.33 76.67
N HIS A 98 -54.48 41.96 76.50
CA HIS A 98 -55.27 41.84 75.29
C HIS A 98 -54.58 42.51 74.10
N GLU A 99 -54.04 43.71 74.28
CA GLU A 99 -53.25 44.41 73.25
C GLU A 99 -52.00 43.61 72.87
N GLU A 100 -51.29 43.04 73.85
CA GLU A 100 -50.14 42.18 73.60
C GLU A 100 -50.52 40.90 72.83
N THR A 101 -51.68 40.31 73.16
CA THR A 101 -52.22 39.16 72.44
C THR A 101 -52.59 39.52 71.00
N ILE A 102 -53.13 40.71 70.74
CA ILE A 102 -53.40 41.19 69.38
C ILE A 102 -52.09 41.38 68.62
N LYS A 103 -51.10 42.02 69.24
CA LYS A 103 -49.79 42.28 68.63
C LYS A 103 -49.08 40.99 68.25
N THR A 104 -49.03 40.02 69.16
CA THR A 104 -48.43 38.70 68.90
C THR A 104 -49.17 37.92 67.82
N LYS A 105 -50.52 38.02 67.74
CA LYS A 105 -51.30 37.42 66.64
C LYS A 105 -50.97 38.06 65.28
N VAL A 106 -50.79 39.37 65.23
CA VAL A 106 -50.38 40.06 63.99
C VAL A 106 -48.98 39.63 63.58
N ASP A 107 -48.03 39.60 64.52
CA ASP A 107 -46.66 39.16 64.25
C ASP A 107 -46.61 37.69 63.78
N LEU A 108 -47.38 36.80 64.41
CA LEU A 108 -47.51 35.40 63.96
C LEU A 108 -48.07 35.32 62.54
N LYS A 109 -49.09 36.12 62.21
CA LYS A 109 -49.67 36.15 60.87
C LYS A 109 -48.69 36.68 59.83
N MET A 110 -47.88 37.69 60.18
CA MET A 110 -46.81 38.18 59.30
C MET A 110 -45.73 37.10 59.11
N LYS A 111 -45.34 36.38 60.16
CA LYS A 111 -44.38 35.28 60.09
C LYS A 111 -44.89 34.08 59.29
N GLU A 112 -46.18 33.78 59.40
CA GLU A 112 -46.82 32.73 58.60
C GLU A 112 -46.81 33.09 57.11
N ASN A 113 -47.14 34.33 56.77
CA ASN A 113 -47.04 34.83 55.39
C ASN A 113 -45.58 34.80 54.85
N GLU A 114 -44.59 35.19 55.67
CA GLU A 114 -43.17 35.09 55.31
C GLU A 114 -42.76 33.63 55.07
N ARG A 115 -43.20 32.70 55.93
CA ARG A 115 -42.93 31.27 55.80
C ARG A 115 -43.55 30.70 54.52
N ASP A 116 -44.78 31.09 54.21
CA ASP A 116 -45.47 30.65 52.98
C ASP A 116 -44.78 31.19 51.73
N LEU A 117 -44.29 32.44 51.77
CA LEU A 117 -43.50 33.02 50.68
C LEU A 117 -42.18 32.26 50.51
N MET A 118 -41.47 31.96 51.61
CA MET A 118 -40.24 31.18 51.59
C MET A 118 -40.48 29.74 51.10
N ALA A 119 -41.59 29.12 51.49
CA ALA A 119 -41.97 27.78 51.02
C ALA A 119 -42.23 27.77 49.50
N ARG A 120 -42.89 28.81 48.96
CA ARG A 120 -43.08 28.97 47.51
C ARG A 120 -41.76 29.20 46.78
N GLN A 121 -40.84 29.98 47.35
CA GLN A 121 -39.50 30.18 46.79
C GLN A 121 -38.69 28.87 46.80
N ALA A 122 -38.76 28.11 47.89
CA ALA A 122 -38.10 26.80 47.99
C ALA A 122 -38.66 25.79 46.97
N ASP A 123 -39.98 25.75 46.77
CA ASP A 123 -40.62 24.90 45.76
C ASP A 123 -40.24 25.31 44.32
N ALA A 124 -40.16 26.62 44.05
CA ALA A 124 -39.71 27.13 42.75
C ALA A 124 -38.24 26.75 42.47
N LEU A 125 -37.35 26.89 43.46
CA LEU A 125 -35.95 26.47 43.35
C LEU A 125 -35.81 24.95 43.19
N ALA A 126 -36.62 24.16 43.90
CA ALA A 126 -36.65 22.70 43.76
C ALA A 126 -37.05 22.28 42.34
N LYS A 127 -38.11 22.87 41.78
CA LYS A 127 -38.52 22.65 40.38
C LYS A 127 -37.45 23.05 39.37
N GLN A 128 -36.74 24.16 39.63
CA GLN A 128 -35.63 24.59 38.78
C GLN A 128 -34.46 23.60 38.85
N ALA A 129 -34.14 23.07 40.04
CA ALA A 129 -33.11 22.07 40.24
C ALA A 129 -33.47 20.74 39.56
N GLU A 130 -34.73 20.28 39.64
CA GLU A 130 -35.21 19.09 38.93
C GLU A 130 -35.12 19.27 37.41
N HIS A 131 -35.54 20.43 36.88
CA HIS A 131 -35.40 20.74 35.46
C HIS A 131 -33.92 20.73 35.02
N ALA A 132 -33.04 21.37 35.79
CA ALA A 132 -31.60 21.35 35.52
C ALA A 132 -31.05 19.92 35.52
N GLN A 133 -31.42 19.10 36.50
CA GLN A 133 -31.03 17.69 36.58
C GLN A 133 -31.52 16.89 35.36
N MET A 134 -32.78 17.04 34.95
CA MET A 134 -33.32 16.38 33.75
C MET A 134 -32.60 16.82 32.47
N THR A 135 -32.28 18.11 32.32
CA THR A 135 -31.51 18.57 31.17
C THR A 135 -30.09 18.01 31.18
N GLN A 136 -29.44 17.93 32.34
CA GLN A 136 -28.12 17.35 32.49
C GLN A 136 -28.11 15.86 32.17
N THR A 137 -29.08 15.07 32.64
CA THR A 137 -29.17 13.64 32.31
C THR A 137 -29.44 13.41 30.83
N LYS A 138 -30.27 14.26 30.20
CA LYS A 138 -30.48 14.23 28.74
C LYS A 138 -29.19 14.50 27.97
N VAL A 139 -28.45 15.55 28.33
CA VAL A 139 -27.16 15.88 27.70
C VAL A 139 -26.14 14.77 27.91
N GLN A 140 -26.07 14.18 29.11
CA GLN A 140 -25.20 13.03 29.39
C GLN A 140 -25.57 11.80 28.54
N SER A 141 -26.86 11.49 28.41
CA SER A 141 -27.32 10.37 27.56
C SER A 141 -26.98 10.59 26.08
N GLU A 142 -27.17 11.82 25.57
CA GLU A 142 -26.80 12.17 24.20
C GLU A 142 -25.28 12.10 23.98
N ALA A 143 -24.48 12.56 24.94
CA ALA A 143 -23.02 12.45 24.91
C ALA A 143 -22.57 10.99 24.90
N GLN A 144 -23.17 10.12 25.73
CA GLN A 144 -22.88 8.68 25.76
C GLN A 144 -23.22 8.00 24.42
N LYS A 145 -24.36 8.35 23.81
CA LYS A 145 -24.73 7.84 22.47
C LYS A 145 -23.73 8.25 21.40
N LYS A 146 -23.28 9.52 21.41
CA LYS A 146 -22.26 10.01 20.47
C LYS A 146 -20.91 9.32 20.69
N LEU A 147 -20.48 9.15 21.94
CA LEU A 147 -19.26 8.41 22.26
C LEU A 147 -19.32 6.96 21.77
N PHE A 148 -20.46 6.28 21.95
CA PHE A 148 -20.65 4.93 21.44
C PHE A 148 -20.61 4.86 19.91
N GLN A 149 -21.22 5.82 19.22
CA GLN A 149 -21.15 5.93 17.75
C GLN A 149 -19.72 6.14 17.26
N LEU A 150 -18.97 7.07 17.87
CA LEU A 150 -17.57 7.31 17.55
C LEU A 150 -16.70 6.08 17.83
N GLN A 151 -16.96 5.35 18.93
CA GLN A 151 -16.23 4.11 19.22
C GLN A 151 -16.49 3.03 18.15
N ASN A 152 -17.73 2.89 17.68
CA ASN A 152 -18.04 1.96 16.60
C ASN A 152 -17.38 2.35 15.28
N GLU A 153 -17.31 3.65 14.99
CA GLU A 153 -16.61 4.16 13.81
C GLU A 153 -15.10 3.91 13.90
N ILE A 154 -14.48 4.14 15.07
CA ILE A 154 -13.08 3.81 15.34
C ILE A 154 -12.84 2.32 15.10
N ASN A 155 -13.65 1.44 15.69
CA ASN A 155 -13.52 -0.01 15.50
C ASN A 155 -13.69 -0.42 14.02
N SER A 156 -14.60 0.23 13.28
CA SER A 156 -14.78 -0.01 11.85
C SER A 156 -13.54 0.40 11.05
N ARG A 157 -12.98 1.58 11.33
CA ARG A 157 -11.75 2.08 10.68
C ARG A 157 -10.53 1.23 11.04
N GLU A 158 -10.40 0.77 12.28
CA GLU A 158 -9.34 -0.16 12.68
C GLU A 158 -9.41 -1.49 11.92
N ASN A 159 -10.62 -2.04 11.74
CA ASN A 159 -10.83 -3.24 10.93
C ASN A 159 -10.45 -3.01 9.46
N GLU A 160 -10.74 -1.84 8.91
CA GLU A 160 -10.33 -1.47 7.54
C GLU A 160 -8.81 -1.33 7.42
N ILE A 161 -8.16 -0.65 8.37
CA ILE A 161 -6.69 -0.52 8.45
C ILE A 161 -6.05 -1.92 8.52
N ASN A 162 -6.61 -2.83 9.31
CA ASN A 162 -6.11 -4.21 9.40
C ASN A 162 -6.24 -4.97 8.07
N LYS A 163 -7.37 -4.81 7.36
CA LYS A 163 -7.55 -5.39 6.01
C LYS A 163 -6.56 -4.84 5.00
N LEU A 164 -6.37 -3.51 4.99
CA LEU A 164 -5.41 -2.85 4.09
C LEU A 164 -3.97 -3.26 4.41
N SER A 165 -3.63 -3.39 5.70
CA SER A 165 -2.31 -3.85 6.15
C SER A 165 -2.03 -5.30 5.72
N LEU A 166 -3.03 -6.18 5.79
CA LEU A 166 -2.91 -7.56 5.30
C LEU A 166 -2.69 -7.59 3.78
N ASN A 167 -3.49 -6.83 3.01
CA ASN A 167 -3.34 -6.73 1.56
C ASN A 167 -1.95 -6.20 1.17
N LEU A 168 -1.45 -5.18 1.86
CA LEU A 168 -0.12 -4.62 1.62
C LEU A 168 0.98 -5.68 1.86
N ARG A 169 0.89 -6.47 2.94
CA ARG A 169 1.81 -7.59 3.18
C ARG A 169 1.75 -8.67 2.10
N GLU A 170 0.56 -9.00 1.59
CA GLU A 170 0.41 -9.96 0.49
C GLU A 170 1.04 -9.44 -0.81
N LYS A 171 0.88 -8.15 -1.10
CA LYS A 171 1.51 -7.49 -2.26
C LYS A 171 3.03 -7.46 -2.12
N ASP A 172 3.57 -7.15 -0.94
CA ASP A 172 5.01 -7.19 -0.67
C ASP A 172 5.58 -8.61 -0.83
N ALA A 173 4.87 -9.62 -0.36
CA ALA A 173 5.25 -11.02 -0.57
C ALA A 173 5.23 -11.40 -2.06
N SER A 174 4.24 -10.90 -2.81
CA SER A 174 4.15 -11.11 -4.27
C SER A 174 5.31 -10.42 -5.02
N LEU A 175 5.62 -9.17 -4.68
CA LEU A 175 6.75 -8.42 -5.24
C LEU A 175 8.07 -9.11 -4.95
N THR A 176 8.27 -9.59 -3.72
CA THR A 176 9.47 -10.34 -3.33
C THR A 176 9.64 -11.61 -4.17
N LYS A 177 8.54 -12.35 -4.40
CA LYS A 177 8.56 -13.52 -5.30
C LYS A 177 8.94 -13.13 -6.73
N LEU A 178 8.34 -12.06 -7.28
CA LEU A 178 8.67 -11.56 -8.62
C LEU A 178 10.14 -11.16 -8.76
N VAL A 179 10.71 -10.47 -7.76
CA VAL A 179 12.14 -10.09 -7.76
C VAL A 179 13.05 -11.31 -7.75
N VAL A 180 12.71 -12.36 -6.99
CA VAL A 180 13.48 -13.61 -6.98
C VAL A 180 13.38 -14.31 -8.34
N THR A 181 12.17 -14.41 -8.92
CA THR A 181 11.98 -14.98 -10.26
C THR A 181 12.73 -14.21 -11.34
N GLU A 182 12.74 -12.87 -11.28
CA GLU A 182 13.50 -12.04 -12.22
C GLU A 182 15.01 -12.31 -12.10
N LYS A 183 15.54 -12.44 -10.88
CA LYS A 183 16.96 -12.78 -10.67
C LYS A 183 17.30 -14.15 -11.26
N ILE A 184 16.46 -15.15 -11.07
CA ILE A 184 16.63 -16.48 -11.66
C ILE A 184 16.66 -16.38 -13.19
N ASN A 185 15.66 -15.70 -13.79
CA ASN A 185 15.59 -15.52 -15.23
C ASN A 185 16.81 -14.74 -15.79
N ARG A 186 17.38 -13.79 -15.03
CA ARG A 186 18.61 -13.08 -15.43
C ARG A 186 19.83 -14.01 -15.46
N VAL A 187 19.92 -14.94 -14.50
CA VAL A 187 21.00 -15.95 -14.45
C VAL A 187 20.84 -16.93 -15.61
N GLU A 188 19.65 -17.50 -15.81
CA GLU A 188 19.37 -18.41 -16.93
C GLU A 188 19.65 -17.75 -18.30
N ASN A 189 19.22 -16.50 -18.50
CA ASN A 189 19.51 -15.76 -19.73
C ASN A 189 21.01 -15.47 -19.93
N LYS A 190 21.80 -15.39 -18.85
CA LYS A 190 23.25 -15.29 -18.95
C LYS A 190 23.85 -16.62 -19.37
N GLU A 191 23.41 -17.73 -18.78
CA GLU A 191 23.85 -19.08 -19.15
C GLU A 191 23.54 -19.41 -20.62
N TYR A 192 22.35 -19.04 -21.10
CA TYR A 192 22.00 -19.20 -22.52
C TYR A 192 22.89 -18.38 -23.44
N ARG A 193 23.22 -17.14 -23.06
CA ARG A 193 24.16 -16.30 -23.83
C ARG A 193 25.57 -16.89 -23.87
N ASP A 194 26.07 -17.39 -22.75
CA ASP A 194 27.38 -18.04 -22.67
C ASP A 194 27.41 -19.33 -23.50
N LEU A 195 26.32 -20.11 -23.50
CA LEU A 195 26.18 -21.30 -24.32
C LEU A 195 26.18 -20.95 -25.82
N LEU A 196 25.43 -19.91 -26.21
CA LEU A 196 25.34 -19.45 -27.60
C LEU A 196 26.72 -18.97 -28.10
N GLN A 197 27.45 -18.22 -27.27
CA GLN A 197 28.82 -17.80 -27.56
C GLN A 197 29.78 -18.98 -27.76
N ARG A 198 29.69 -20.03 -26.93
CA ARG A 198 30.49 -21.26 -27.11
C ARG A 198 30.14 -21.99 -28.41
N LYS A 199 28.86 -22.02 -28.78
CA LYS A 199 28.42 -22.62 -30.05
C LYS A 199 28.93 -21.82 -31.24
N ASP A 200 28.88 -20.49 -31.18
CA ASP A 200 29.45 -19.62 -32.23
C ASP A 200 30.97 -19.82 -32.39
N GLN A 201 31.71 -19.97 -31.29
CA GLN A 201 33.14 -20.31 -31.33
C GLN A 201 33.39 -21.66 -31.99
N SER A 202 32.58 -22.67 -31.66
CA SER A 202 32.67 -24.00 -32.29
C SER A 202 32.32 -23.97 -33.78
N ILE A 203 31.32 -23.20 -34.20
CA ILE A 203 30.98 -22.99 -35.61
C ILE A 203 32.15 -22.34 -36.35
N LYS A 204 32.76 -21.30 -35.78
CA LYS A 204 33.94 -20.65 -36.38
C LYS A 204 35.12 -21.62 -36.53
N GLN A 205 35.36 -22.46 -35.53
CA GLN A 205 36.41 -23.47 -35.60
C GLN A 205 36.14 -24.48 -36.72
N LEU A 206 34.91 -25.00 -36.82
CA LEU A 206 34.52 -25.92 -37.89
C LEU A 206 34.59 -25.27 -39.28
N GLN A 207 34.29 -23.98 -39.41
CA GLN A 207 34.46 -23.23 -40.65
C GLN A 207 35.94 -23.13 -41.06
N LEU A 208 36.84 -22.85 -40.11
CA LEU A 208 38.28 -22.82 -40.35
C LEU A 208 38.82 -24.21 -40.76
N GLU A 209 38.39 -25.27 -40.07
CA GLU A 209 38.74 -26.65 -40.43
C GLU A 209 38.24 -27.04 -41.83
N LEU A 210 37.02 -26.60 -42.19
CA LEU A 210 36.45 -26.83 -43.52
C LEU A 210 37.20 -26.05 -44.61
N GLU A 211 37.63 -24.81 -44.34
CA GLU A 211 38.48 -24.04 -45.26
C GLU A 211 39.89 -24.65 -45.42
N ASP A 212 40.47 -25.18 -44.35
CA ASP A 212 41.77 -25.88 -44.39
C ASP A 212 41.67 -27.17 -45.19
N ALA A 213 40.61 -27.96 -44.98
CA ALA A 213 40.34 -29.16 -45.76
C ALA A 213 40.12 -28.86 -47.25
N LYS A 214 39.40 -27.77 -47.57
CA LYS A 214 39.25 -27.29 -48.95
C LYS A 214 40.59 -26.91 -49.58
N ARG A 215 41.44 -26.15 -48.87
CA ARG A 215 42.79 -25.80 -49.34
C ARG A 215 43.65 -27.03 -49.63
N LYS A 216 43.64 -28.01 -48.72
CA LYS A 216 44.35 -29.29 -48.92
C LYS A 216 43.81 -30.06 -50.13
N LEU A 217 42.50 -30.07 -50.33
CA LEU A 217 41.90 -30.71 -51.49
C LEU A 217 42.32 -30.01 -52.80
N ASP A 218 42.29 -28.68 -52.82
CA ASP A 218 42.72 -27.89 -53.98
C ASP A 218 44.21 -28.12 -54.28
N GLU A 219 45.05 -28.19 -53.25
CA GLU A 219 46.48 -28.55 -53.38
C GLU A 219 46.65 -29.93 -54.02
N ILE A 220 45.96 -30.96 -53.52
CA ILE A 220 46.00 -32.32 -54.10
C ILE A 220 45.51 -32.30 -55.56
N VAL A 221 44.46 -31.55 -55.87
CA VAL A 221 43.94 -31.43 -57.24
C VAL A 221 44.95 -30.75 -58.16
N MET A 222 45.63 -29.69 -57.70
CA MET A 222 46.67 -29.02 -58.46
C MET A 222 47.89 -29.92 -58.67
N THR A 223 48.35 -30.62 -57.64
CA THR A 223 49.45 -31.61 -57.73
C THR A 223 49.10 -32.70 -58.73
N ARG A 224 47.87 -33.24 -58.68
CA ARG A 224 47.40 -34.27 -59.63
C ARG A 224 47.30 -33.74 -61.06
N LYS A 225 46.90 -32.47 -61.26
CA LYS A 225 46.89 -31.84 -62.59
C LYS A 225 48.31 -31.65 -63.14
N SER A 226 49.26 -31.19 -62.32
CA SER A 226 50.67 -31.06 -62.75
C SER A 226 51.30 -32.41 -63.04
N GLU A 227 51.04 -33.44 -62.21
CA GLU A 227 51.48 -34.81 -62.45
C GLU A 227 50.86 -35.39 -63.73
N GLY A 228 49.56 -35.17 -63.95
CA GLY A 228 48.88 -35.61 -65.18
C GLY A 228 49.47 -34.94 -66.44
N THR A 229 49.83 -33.66 -66.34
CA THR A 229 50.48 -32.93 -67.43
C THR A 229 51.89 -33.46 -67.68
N ALA A 230 52.67 -33.69 -66.62
CA ALA A 230 54.00 -34.29 -66.73
C ALA A 230 53.96 -35.71 -67.32
N LEU A 231 52.96 -36.52 -66.95
CA LEU A 231 52.76 -37.86 -67.53
C LEU A 231 52.42 -37.80 -69.03
N LEU A 232 51.63 -36.82 -69.46
CA LEU A 232 51.34 -36.60 -70.88
C LEU A 232 52.61 -36.19 -71.64
N GLU A 233 53.43 -35.28 -71.10
CA GLU A 233 54.72 -34.91 -71.70
C GLU A 233 55.66 -36.12 -71.82
N ILE A 234 55.77 -36.94 -70.77
CA ILE A 234 56.55 -38.19 -70.81
C ILE A 234 56.04 -39.12 -71.92
N HIS A 235 54.72 -39.23 -72.08
CA HIS A 235 54.12 -40.06 -73.15
C HIS A 235 54.44 -39.51 -74.55
N HIS A 236 54.41 -38.18 -74.73
CA HIS A 236 54.83 -37.54 -75.97
C HIS A 236 56.31 -37.80 -76.28
N TYR A 237 57.21 -37.64 -75.30
CA TYR A 237 58.62 -37.96 -75.48
C TYR A 237 58.87 -39.43 -75.81
N LYS A 238 58.12 -40.36 -75.20
CA LYS A 238 58.20 -41.78 -75.54
C LYS A 238 57.80 -42.03 -77.00
N ALA A 239 56.67 -41.48 -77.44
CA ALA A 239 56.20 -41.61 -78.82
C ALA A 239 57.18 -40.99 -79.84
N ASP A 240 57.76 -39.83 -79.52
CA ASP A 240 58.78 -39.19 -80.37
C ASP A 240 60.07 -40.00 -80.41
N ASN A 241 60.50 -40.58 -79.28
CA ASN A 241 61.67 -41.46 -79.24
C ASN A 241 61.44 -42.74 -80.03
N GLU A 242 60.26 -43.36 -79.95
CA GLU A 242 59.88 -44.50 -80.79
C GLU A 242 59.93 -44.14 -82.29
N ARG A 243 59.39 -42.96 -82.65
CA ARG A 243 59.45 -42.45 -84.02
C ARG A 243 60.88 -42.18 -84.48
N LEU A 244 61.73 -41.62 -83.62
CA LEU A 244 63.14 -41.37 -83.90
C LEU A 244 63.88 -42.69 -84.13
N ILE A 245 63.67 -43.69 -83.27
CA ILE A 245 64.24 -45.04 -83.41
C ILE A 245 63.79 -45.67 -84.74
N ALA A 246 62.51 -45.52 -85.10
CA ALA A 246 61.98 -46.01 -86.37
C ALA A 246 62.54 -45.29 -87.61
N MET A 247 62.89 -44.00 -87.51
CA MET A 247 63.56 -43.28 -88.59
C MET A 247 65.04 -43.66 -88.71
N LEU A 248 65.74 -43.77 -87.58
CA LEU A 248 67.16 -44.14 -87.54
C LEU A 248 67.36 -45.57 -88.07
N SER A 249 66.45 -46.49 -87.76
CA SER A 249 66.52 -47.87 -88.26
C SER A 249 66.42 -47.99 -89.79
N GLN A 250 65.85 -47.00 -90.49
CA GLN A 250 65.75 -46.97 -91.94
C GLN A 250 67.04 -46.49 -92.64
N THR A 251 67.97 -45.90 -91.89
CA THR A 251 69.25 -45.43 -92.43
C THR A 251 70.31 -46.53 -92.32
N LYS A 252 71.06 -46.79 -93.40
CA LYS A 252 72.06 -47.87 -93.45
C LYS A 252 73.16 -47.74 -92.41
N GLU A 253 73.43 -46.52 -91.95
CA GLU A 253 74.46 -46.21 -90.94
C GLU A 253 74.01 -46.59 -89.52
N PHE A 254 72.70 -46.61 -89.24
CA PHE A 254 72.13 -46.82 -87.91
C PHE A 254 71.19 -48.04 -87.82
N GLU A 255 71.12 -48.87 -88.86
CA GLU A 255 70.28 -50.07 -88.92
C GLU A 255 70.56 -51.03 -87.74
N ASN A 256 71.82 -51.20 -87.38
CA ASN A 256 72.22 -52.04 -86.24
C ASN A 256 71.77 -51.46 -84.89
N PHE A 257 71.72 -50.14 -84.75
CA PHE A 257 71.24 -49.46 -83.54
C PHE A 257 69.71 -49.56 -83.42
N GLY A 258 68.99 -49.39 -84.53
CA GLY A 258 67.54 -49.59 -84.60
C GLY A 258 67.11 -51.00 -84.23
N LYS A 259 67.81 -52.02 -84.76
CA LYS A 259 67.59 -53.44 -84.42
C LYS A 259 67.88 -53.73 -82.94
N LEU A 260 68.98 -53.20 -82.40
CA LEU A 260 69.32 -53.34 -80.98
C LEU A 260 68.25 -52.69 -80.07
N ALA A 261 67.72 -51.53 -80.46
CA ALA A 261 66.68 -50.82 -79.72
C ALA A 261 65.31 -51.51 -79.80
N SER A 262 64.97 -52.18 -80.92
CA SER A 262 63.72 -52.94 -81.05
C SER A 262 63.78 -54.30 -80.37
N ASP A 263 64.91 -55.01 -80.46
CA ASP A 263 65.07 -56.35 -79.86
C ASP A 263 65.11 -56.31 -78.34
N SER A 264 65.50 -55.17 -77.76
CA SER A 264 65.52 -54.99 -76.32
C SER A 264 64.15 -54.67 -75.69
N VAL A 265 63.07 -54.61 -76.48
CA VAL A 265 61.68 -54.43 -76.00
C VAL A 265 60.94 -55.77 -75.82
N SER A 266 61.30 -56.84 -76.55
CA SER A 266 60.47 -58.05 -76.61
C SER A 266 60.82 -59.16 -75.61
N ASP A 267 61.99 -59.14 -74.95
CA ASP A 267 62.47 -60.33 -74.23
C ASP A 267 63.04 -60.03 -72.83
N GLY A 268 62.22 -59.47 -71.93
CA GLY A 268 62.41 -59.50 -70.46
C GLY A 268 63.73 -58.98 -69.84
N GLY A 269 64.71 -58.58 -70.65
CA GLY A 269 66.08 -58.29 -70.27
C GLY A 269 66.39 -56.84 -70.54
N VAL A 270 66.43 -56.05 -69.46
CA VAL A 270 67.10 -54.73 -69.31
C VAL A 270 67.36 -53.96 -70.62
N GLY A 271 66.33 -53.74 -71.43
CA GLY A 271 66.38 -52.79 -72.53
C GLY A 271 66.48 -51.36 -72.01
N ILE A 272 66.84 -50.42 -72.88
CA ILE A 272 67.00 -48.99 -72.58
C ILE A 272 65.76 -48.48 -71.82
N ARG A 273 65.83 -48.51 -70.48
CA ARG A 273 64.72 -48.19 -69.59
C ARG A 273 64.58 -46.67 -69.59
N TYR A 274 63.70 -46.15 -70.43
CA TYR A 274 63.05 -44.89 -70.12
C TYR A 274 62.38 -45.08 -68.76
N MET A 275 62.87 -44.35 -67.74
CA MET A 275 62.41 -44.35 -66.35
C MET A 275 60.88 -44.46 -66.30
N ASN A 276 60.36 -45.67 -66.09
CA ASN A 276 58.99 -45.84 -65.65
C ASN A 276 58.99 -45.49 -64.16
N PRO A 277 58.22 -44.48 -63.71
CA PRO A 277 57.95 -44.34 -62.29
C PRO A 277 57.20 -45.62 -61.89
N ASN A 278 57.79 -46.39 -60.99
CA ASN A 278 57.25 -47.63 -60.47
C ASN A 278 55.74 -47.50 -60.15
N PRO A 279 54.85 -48.33 -60.73
CA PRO A 279 53.46 -48.43 -60.27
C PRO A 279 53.32 -49.33 -59.02
N SER A 280 54.43 -49.73 -58.38
CA SER A 280 54.43 -50.57 -57.19
C SER A 280 54.43 -49.75 -55.90
N ASN A 281 53.33 -49.04 -55.61
CA ASN A 281 52.97 -48.64 -54.25
C ASN A 281 51.50 -48.16 -54.16
N ASN A 282 50.59 -48.86 -54.84
CA ASN A 282 49.16 -48.65 -54.68
C ASN A 282 48.60 -49.42 -53.46
N SER A 283 49.29 -49.30 -52.31
CA SER A 283 48.71 -49.65 -51.01
C SER A 283 47.82 -48.49 -50.58
N GLN A 284 46.56 -48.53 -51.00
CA GLN A 284 45.50 -47.75 -50.37
C GLN A 284 45.60 -47.95 -48.85
N PRO A 285 45.88 -46.90 -48.05
CA PRO A 285 45.79 -47.04 -46.62
C PRO A 285 44.30 -47.21 -46.29
N ILE A 286 43.95 -48.41 -45.86
CA ILE A 286 42.68 -48.69 -45.19
C ILE A 286 42.66 -47.79 -43.95
N CYS A 287 42.04 -46.63 -44.09
CA CYS A 287 41.76 -45.68 -43.03
C CYS A 287 40.76 -46.33 -42.06
N HIS A 288 41.31 -47.04 -41.07
CA HIS A 288 40.56 -47.71 -40.01
C HIS A 288 40.36 -46.72 -38.84
N TYR A 289 39.51 -45.70 -39.03
CA TYR A 289 39.00 -44.92 -37.90
C TYR A 289 37.72 -45.57 -37.37
N PRO A 290 37.64 -45.92 -36.06
CA PRO A 290 36.41 -46.36 -35.45
C PRO A 290 35.42 -45.20 -35.46
N LYS A 291 34.33 -45.35 -36.22
CA LYS A 291 33.21 -44.41 -36.22
C LYS A 291 32.57 -44.40 -34.83
N GLN A 292 33.00 -43.46 -33.98
CA GLN A 292 32.20 -43.08 -32.82
C GLN A 292 30.89 -42.48 -33.33
N LYS A 293 29.78 -43.12 -32.93
CA LYS A 293 28.42 -42.67 -33.21
C LYS A 293 28.21 -41.33 -32.52
N SER A 294 28.42 -40.23 -33.22
CA SER A 294 27.90 -38.93 -32.81
C SER A 294 26.38 -38.94 -33.03
N ASN A 295 25.62 -38.67 -31.98
CA ASN A 295 24.16 -38.46 -32.03
C ASN A 295 23.78 -37.15 -32.74
N LEU A 296 24.64 -36.66 -33.65
CA LEU A 296 24.47 -35.44 -34.43
C LEU A 296 24.02 -35.76 -35.87
N LYS A 297 23.65 -37.01 -36.16
CA LYS A 297 23.27 -37.45 -37.50
C LYS A 297 21.77 -37.38 -37.79
N ASP A 298 20.93 -37.21 -36.78
CA ASP A 298 19.47 -37.31 -36.97
C ASP A 298 18.80 -36.04 -37.52
N PHE A 299 19.55 -34.97 -37.80
CA PHE A 299 19.01 -33.80 -38.52
C PHE A 299 19.31 -33.81 -40.03
N TYR A 300 20.23 -34.64 -40.51
CA TYR A 300 20.63 -34.69 -41.93
C TYR A 300 20.51 -36.09 -42.55
N THR A 301 19.97 -37.08 -41.82
CA THR A 301 19.68 -38.42 -42.35
C THR A 301 18.24 -38.62 -42.76
N ASP A 302 17.47 -37.57 -43.07
CA ASP A 302 16.38 -37.73 -44.02
C ASP A 302 16.99 -37.77 -45.43
N LYS A 303 17.67 -38.88 -45.73
CA LYS A 303 18.24 -39.17 -47.06
C LYS A 303 17.17 -39.19 -48.16
N ASN A 304 15.89 -39.10 -47.80
CA ASN A 304 14.79 -39.01 -48.75
C ASN A 304 14.57 -37.59 -49.29
N GLU A 305 15.01 -36.52 -48.63
CA GLU A 305 14.74 -35.16 -49.15
C GLU A 305 15.73 -34.70 -50.24
N CYS A 306 16.91 -35.33 -50.35
CA CYS A 306 17.93 -34.91 -51.32
C CYS A 306 17.61 -35.38 -52.76
N GLU A 307 16.82 -36.45 -52.92
CA GLU A 307 16.45 -37.00 -54.23
C GLU A 307 15.10 -36.46 -54.76
N ASP A 308 14.21 -35.94 -53.88
CA ASP A 308 12.85 -35.46 -54.23
C ASP A 308 12.70 -33.91 -54.22
N TRP A 309 13.79 -33.19 -54.50
CA TRP A 309 13.74 -31.72 -54.55
C TRP A 309 12.87 -31.19 -55.71
N ILE A 310 12.75 -31.98 -56.78
CA ILE A 310 11.84 -31.71 -57.90
C ILE A 310 10.50 -32.38 -57.60
N PRO A 311 9.36 -31.64 -57.59
CA PRO A 311 8.05 -32.27 -57.47
C PRO A 311 7.83 -33.33 -58.56
N ASP A 312 7.28 -34.49 -58.23
CA ASP A 312 6.97 -35.55 -59.22
C ASP A 312 6.12 -35.02 -60.38
N GLU A 313 5.19 -34.11 -60.08
CA GLU A 313 4.35 -33.49 -61.11
C GLU A 313 5.17 -32.65 -62.08
N ALA A 314 6.22 -31.99 -61.61
CA ALA A 314 7.10 -31.20 -62.44
C ALA A 314 7.98 -32.06 -63.35
N PHE A 315 8.51 -33.15 -62.80
CA PHE A 315 9.28 -34.12 -63.57
C PHE A 315 8.44 -34.73 -64.69
N LYS A 316 7.20 -35.15 -64.38
CA LYS A 316 6.24 -35.66 -65.36
C LYS A 316 5.93 -34.61 -66.43
N LEU A 317 5.70 -33.35 -66.04
CA LEU A 317 5.36 -32.27 -66.96
C LEU A 317 6.52 -31.95 -67.93
N ALA A 318 7.75 -31.91 -67.43
CA ALA A 318 8.95 -31.74 -68.25
C ALA A 318 9.19 -32.94 -69.19
N HIS A 319 8.93 -34.16 -68.72
CA HIS A 319 9.08 -35.37 -69.51
C HIS A 319 8.03 -35.47 -70.62
N ASP A 320 6.76 -35.19 -70.31
CA ASP A 320 5.66 -35.13 -71.28
C ASP A 320 5.89 -34.04 -72.33
N PHE A 321 6.40 -32.89 -71.91
CA PHE A 321 6.76 -31.81 -72.83
C PHE A 321 7.86 -32.22 -73.80
N ARG A 322 8.92 -32.86 -73.29
CA ARG A 322 10.02 -33.40 -74.11
C ARG A 322 9.51 -34.41 -75.13
N ASN A 323 8.62 -35.31 -74.72
CA ASN A 323 8.07 -36.34 -75.60
C ASN A 323 7.13 -35.75 -76.67
N LYS A 324 6.39 -34.66 -76.34
CA LYS A 324 5.48 -33.99 -77.29
C LYS A 324 6.18 -33.04 -78.26
N CYS A 325 7.31 -32.44 -77.89
CA CYS A 325 7.97 -31.38 -78.66
C CYS A 325 9.34 -31.79 -79.25
N ALA A 326 9.56 -33.08 -79.49
CA ALA A 326 10.87 -33.68 -79.72
C ALA A 326 11.70 -33.13 -80.91
N SER A 327 11.12 -32.37 -81.84
CA SER A 327 11.83 -31.87 -83.04
C SER A 327 11.78 -30.36 -83.27
N ASN A 328 10.81 -29.61 -82.75
CA ASN A 328 10.72 -28.15 -82.91
C ASN A 328 10.05 -27.50 -81.69
N ILE A 329 10.84 -26.94 -80.78
CA ILE A 329 10.34 -26.20 -79.62
C ILE A 329 10.13 -24.74 -80.04
N SER A 330 8.87 -24.32 -80.17
CA SER A 330 8.55 -22.89 -80.33
C SER A 330 8.74 -22.14 -79.01
N GLN A 331 9.06 -20.85 -79.10
CA GLN A 331 9.18 -19.99 -77.92
C GLN A 331 7.87 -19.93 -77.09
N SER A 332 6.72 -20.00 -77.75
CA SER A 332 5.41 -20.02 -77.07
C SER A 332 5.20 -21.29 -76.24
N LEU A 333 5.60 -22.46 -76.76
CA LEU A 333 5.52 -23.73 -76.03
C LEU A 333 6.47 -23.78 -74.84
N MET A 334 7.68 -23.25 -74.98
CA MET A 334 8.62 -23.14 -73.85
C MET A 334 8.08 -22.22 -72.75
N ASN A 335 7.49 -21.08 -73.11
CA ASN A 335 6.86 -20.19 -72.14
C ASN A 335 5.69 -20.85 -71.41
N GLN A 336 4.89 -21.66 -72.12
CA GLN A 336 3.79 -22.44 -71.51
C GLN A 336 4.34 -23.47 -70.50
N LEU A 337 5.40 -24.21 -70.85
CA LEU A 337 6.06 -25.13 -69.93
C LEU A 337 6.52 -24.42 -68.65
N LEU A 338 7.18 -23.27 -68.77
CA LEU A 338 7.66 -22.50 -67.62
C LEU A 338 6.50 -21.99 -66.74
N GLN A 339 5.37 -21.60 -67.33
CA GLN A 339 4.17 -21.24 -66.57
C GLN A 339 3.59 -22.42 -65.81
N ASP A 340 3.53 -23.59 -66.45
CA ASP A 340 3.00 -24.82 -65.84
C ASP A 340 3.92 -25.34 -64.73
N LEU A 341 5.24 -25.28 -64.92
CA LEU A 341 6.22 -25.56 -63.86
C LEU A 341 6.05 -24.56 -62.70
N ASN A 342 5.97 -23.25 -62.97
CA ASN A 342 5.72 -22.27 -61.91
C ASN A 342 4.44 -22.55 -61.11
N LYS A 343 3.39 -23.04 -61.77
CA LYS A 343 2.14 -23.45 -61.11
C LYS A 343 2.35 -24.62 -60.17
N VAL A 344 3.11 -25.63 -60.56
CA VAL A 344 3.45 -26.79 -59.71
C VAL A 344 4.24 -26.34 -58.48
N TRP A 345 5.22 -25.45 -58.61
CA TRP A 345 6.01 -24.96 -57.48
C TRP A 345 5.18 -24.13 -56.52
N ARG A 346 4.34 -23.22 -57.03
CA ARG A 346 3.41 -22.45 -56.19
C ARG A 346 2.45 -23.36 -55.42
N GLN A 347 2.00 -24.47 -56.02
CA GLN A 347 1.17 -25.45 -55.31
C GLN A 347 1.93 -26.19 -54.22
N ARG A 348 3.19 -26.58 -54.47
CA ARG A 348 4.07 -27.20 -53.45
C ARG A 348 4.32 -26.24 -52.29
N GLU A 349 4.71 -25.00 -52.57
CA GLU A 349 4.90 -23.96 -51.55
C GLU A 349 3.63 -23.73 -50.73
N LYS A 350 2.47 -23.63 -51.39
CA LYS A 350 1.18 -23.49 -50.71
C LYS A 350 0.90 -24.66 -49.78
N LYS A 351 1.18 -25.91 -50.20
CA LYS A 351 1.05 -27.11 -49.36
C LYS A 351 2.02 -27.05 -48.16
N GLN A 352 3.26 -26.62 -48.38
CA GLN A 352 4.27 -26.51 -47.32
C GLN A 352 3.91 -25.43 -46.30
N ILE A 353 3.51 -24.24 -46.76
CA ILE A 353 2.97 -23.17 -45.91
C ILE A 353 1.79 -23.70 -45.08
N HIS A 354 0.87 -24.44 -45.70
CA HIS A 354 -0.27 -25.02 -44.98
C HIS A 354 0.16 -26.06 -43.92
N LYS A 355 1.16 -26.91 -44.21
CA LYS A 355 1.73 -27.84 -43.22
C LYS A 355 2.31 -27.10 -42.03
N VAL A 356 3.12 -26.06 -42.27
CA VAL A 356 3.71 -25.21 -41.22
C VAL A 356 2.61 -24.50 -40.42
N GLN A 357 1.62 -23.90 -41.08
CA GLN A 357 0.48 -23.28 -40.41
C GLN A 357 -0.29 -24.26 -39.52
N ASN A 358 -0.55 -25.48 -40.00
CA ASN A 358 -1.22 -26.51 -39.22
C ASN A 358 -0.37 -26.97 -38.02
N GLN A 359 0.95 -27.05 -38.17
CA GLN A 359 1.86 -27.36 -37.07
C GLN A 359 1.86 -26.24 -36.02
N SER A 360 2.00 -24.99 -36.43
CA SER A 360 1.91 -23.83 -35.54
C SER A 360 0.55 -23.73 -34.85
N ASN A 361 -0.56 -24.02 -35.55
CA ASN A 361 -1.90 -24.03 -34.94
C ASN A 361 -2.06 -25.13 -33.89
N LYS A 362 -1.49 -26.32 -34.12
CA LYS A 362 -1.46 -27.39 -33.11
C LYS A 362 -0.66 -26.97 -31.88
N GLU A 363 0.47 -26.30 -32.07
CA GLU A 363 1.30 -25.77 -30.99
C GLU A 363 0.57 -24.67 -30.20
N ILE A 364 -0.09 -23.72 -30.89
CA ILE A 364 -0.93 -22.69 -30.24
C ILE A 364 -2.05 -23.34 -29.42
N ALA A 365 -2.73 -24.35 -29.96
CA ALA A 365 -3.79 -25.06 -29.24
C ALA A 365 -3.24 -25.78 -28.00
N TYR A 366 -2.07 -26.40 -28.12
CA TYR A 366 -1.37 -27.05 -27.01
C TYR A 366 -0.97 -26.03 -25.92
N LEU A 367 -0.37 -24.91 -26.30
CA LEU A 367 0.00 -23.84 -25.36
C LEU A 367 -1.22 -23.19 -24.70
N ARG A 368 -2.30 -22.94 -25.45
CA ARG A 368 -3.59 -22.47 -24.88
C ARG A 368 -4.12 -23.44 -23.83
N ARG A 369 -4.02 -24.75 -24.09
CA ARG A 369 -4.40 -25.79 -23.13
C ARG A 369 -3.49 -25.77 -21.90
N GLN A 370 -2.18 -25.63 -22.06
CA GLN A 370 -1.25 -25.48 -20.93
C GLN A 370 -1.54 -24.24 -20.08
N ILE A 371 -1.79 -23.09 -20.71
CA ILE A 371 -2.13 -21.84 -20.01
C ILE A 371 -3.45 -22.00 -19.24
N SER A 372 -4.46 -22.64 -19.84
CA SER A 372 -5.72 -22.95 -19.17
C SER A 372 -5.52 -23.84 -17.94
N PHE A 373 -4.59 -24.81 -17.99
CA PHE A 373 -4.27 -25.65 -16.82
C PHE A 373 -3.42 -24.96 -15.77
N ARG A 374 -2.75 -23.85 -16.09
CA ARG A 374 -1.94 -23.06 -15.15
C ARG A 374 -2.71 -21.92 -14.48
N GLN A 375 -4.00 -21.77 -14.75
CA GLN A 375 -4.81 -20.79 -14.02
C GLN A 375 -4.84 -21.17 -12.53
N PRO A 376 -4.44 -20.26 -11.62
CA PRO A 376 -4.48 -20.53 -10.19
C PRO A 376 -5.94 -20.77 -9.77
N TYR A 377 -6.14 -21.72 -8.86
CA TYR A 377 -7.46 -22.17 -8.40
C TYR A 377 -8.36 -21.00 -7.97
N ASP A 378 -7.79 -20.01 -7.28
CA ASP A 378 -8.52 -18.83 -6.80
C ASP A 378 -9.11 -18.00 -7.94
N GLN A 379 -8.40 -17.89 -9.07
CA GLN A 379 -8.91 -17.19 -10.25
C GLN A 379 -10.07 -17.94 -10.89
N VAL A 380 -9.99 -19.27 -10.97
CA VAL A 380 -11.08 -20.12 -11.49
C VAL A 380 -12.32 -20.02 -10.60
N MET A 381 -12.14 -20.01 -9.27
CA MET A 381 -13.23 -19.83 -8.31
C MET A 381 -13.89 -18.45 -8.45
N ALA A 382 -13.08 -17.39 -8.56
CA ALA A 382 -13.58 -16.03 -8.78
C ALA A 382 -14.36 -15.90 -10.11
N GLU A 383 -13.88 -16.50 -11.20
CA GLU A 383 -14.60 -16.49 -12.48
C GLU A 383 -15.95 -17.22 -12.40
N ASN A 384 -16.02 -18.34 -11.67
CA ASN A 384 -17.25 -19.09 -11.45
C ASN A 384 -18.24 -18.31 -10.59
N ASP A 385 -17.78 -17.64 -9.53
CA ASP A 385 -18.61 -16.77 -8.70
C ASP A 385 -19.14 -15.57 -9.49
N ILE A 386 -18.30 -14.94 -10.33
CA ILE A 386 -18.74 -13.86 -11.23
C ILE A 386 -19.83 -14.37 -12.18
N LYS A 387 -19.68 -15.56 -12.76
CA LYS A 387 -20.72 -16.15 -13.63
C LYS A 387 -22.01 -16.43 -12.86
N ARG A 388 -21.92 -16.96 -11.64
CA ARG A 388 -23.08 -17.21 -10.77
C ARG A 388 -23.80 -15.90 -10.44
N LEU A 389 -23.08 -14.89 -9.95
CA LEU A 389 -23.64 -13.59 -9.59
C LEU A 389 -24.26 -12.88 -10.79
N LYS A 390 -23.64 -12.95 -11.98
CA LYS A 390 -24.23 -12.40 -13.22
C LYS A 390 -25.55 -13.09 -13.58
N LYS A 391 -25.65 -14.39 -13.35
CA LYS A 391 -26.89 -15.15 -13.57
C LYS A 391 -27.96 -14.73 -12.56
N GLU A 392 -27.62 -14.65 -11.26
CA GLU A 392 -28.54 -14.21 -10.21
C GLU A 392 -29.08 -12.79 -10.47
N VAL A 393 -28.22 -11.85 -10.88
CA VAL A 393 -28.65 -10.49 -11.25
C VAL A 393 -29.59 -10.49 -12.44
N LYS A 394 -29.34 -11.36 -13.44
CA LYS A 394 -30.23 -11.50 -14.60
C LYS A 394 -31.59 -12.05 -14.19
N ASP A 395 -31.61 -13.08 -13.34
CA ASP A 395 -32.83 -13.73 -12.86
C ASP A 395 -33.66 -12.78 -11.97
N GLN A 396 -33.01 -12.00 -11.10
CA GLN A 396 -33.68 -10.97 -10.28
C GLN A 396 -34.29 -9.84 -11.13
N ASN A 397 -33.56 -9.36 -12.15
CA ASN A 397 -34.08 -8.36 -13.07
C ASN A 397 -35.28 -8.87 -13.88
N GLN A 398 -35.27 -10.16 -14.23
CA GLN A 398 -36.39 -10.80 -14.91
C GLN A 398 -37.62 -10.92 -13.97
N ALA A 399 -37.42 -11.38 -12.73
CA ALA A 399 -38.48 -11.46 -11.72
C ALA A 399 -39.10 -10.08 -11.40
N LEU A 400 -38.28 -9.02 -11.36
CA LEU A 400 -38.78 -7.65 -11.21
C LEU A 400 -39.66 -7.21 -12.39
N ARG A 401 -39.28 -7.56 -13.63
CA ARG A 401 -40.10 -7.26 -14.82
C ARG A 401 -41.43 -8.01 -14.79
N GLU A 402 -41.43 -9.26 -14.35
CA GLU A 402 -42.63 -10.09 -14.24
C GLU A 402 -43.56 -9.54 -13.13
N ASN A 403 -43.04 -9.20 -11.96
CA ASN A 403 -43.83 -8.61 -10.87
C ASN A 403 -44.44 -7.25 -11.25
N VAL A 404 -43.71 -6.41 -12.00
CA VAL A 404 -44.23 -5.14 -12.52
C VAL A 404 -45.34 -5.36 -13.56
N ALA A 405 -45.30 -6.45 -14.33
CA ALA A 405 -46.36 -6.80 -15.26
C ALA A 405 -47.64 -7.28 -14.54
N VAL A 406 -47.51 -8.10 -13.49
CA VAL A 406 -48.66 -8.58 -12.69
C VAL A 406 -49.40 -7.44 -11.98
N ILE A 407 -48.70 -6.39 -11.53
CA ILE A 407 -49.32 -5.22 -10.91
C ILE A 407 -50.11 -4.37 -11.93
N LYS A 408 -49.80 -4.45 -13.23
CA LYS A 408 -50.55 -3.75 -14.28
C LYS A 408 -51.86 -4.43 -14.66
N GLU A 409 -52.03 -5.72 -14.42
CA GLU A 409 -53.25 -6.48 -14.80
C GLU A 409 -54.32 -6.51 -13.70
N SER A 410 -54.04 -6.04 -12.49
CA SER A 410 -54.98 -6.08 -11.34
C SER A 410 -55.70 -4.75 -11.05
N SER A 411 -55.99 -3.94 -12.07
CA SER A 411 -56.53 -2.58 -11.94
C SER A 411 -58.08 -2.47 -11.92
N GLU A 412 -58.76 -3.19 -11.03
CA GLU A 412 -60.16 -2.92 -10.69
C GLU A 412 -60.38 -2.92 -9.16
N ALA A 413 -59.73 -1.99 -8.45
CA ALA A 413 -60.09 -1.60 -7.09
C ALA A 413 -59.51 -0.20 -6.75
N PRO A 414 -60.17 0.61 -5.90
CA PRO A 414 -60.06 2.07 -5.94
C PRO A 414 -58.80 2.63 -5.26
N LEU A 415 -58.10 3.51 -5.99
CA LEU A 415 -57.39 4.74 -5.58
C LEU A 415 -56.43 4.74 -4.36
N GLN A 416 -55.98 3.59 -3.85
CA GLN A 416 -54.84 3.52 -2.93
C GLN A 416 -53.50 3.36 -3.67
N GLY A 417 -53.55 2.77 -4.87
CA GLY A 417 -52.40 2.63 -5.77
C GLY A 417 -51.87 3.96 -6.30
N LEU A 418 -52.71 4.99 -6.46
CA LEU A 418 -52.28 6.29 -7.01
C LEU A 418 -51.37 7.06 -6.04
N VAL A 419 -51.62 6.93 -4.73
CA VAL A 419 -50.77 7.52 -3.67
C VAL A 419 -49.43 6.78 -3.59
N LEU A 420 -49.45 5.44 -3.73
CA LEU A 420 -48.25 4.63 -3.83
C LEU A 420 -47.44 4.98 -5.10
N VAL A 421 -48.10 5.22 -6.23
CA VAL A 421 -47.43 5.67 -7.47
C VAL A 421 -46.84 7.06 -7.28
N ASP A 422 -47.55 8.02 -6.68
CA ASP A 422 -47.01 9.36 -6.44
C ASP A 422 -45.83 9.35 -5.46
N GLN A 423 -45.90 8.53 -4.39
CA GLN A 423 -44.76 8.30 -3.50
C GLN A 423 -43.61 7.59 -4.22
N THR A 424 -43.90 6.60 -5.05
CA THR A 424 -42.88 5.88 -5.85
C THR A 424 -42.20 6.82 -6.84
N VAL A 425 -42.95 7.72 -7.48
CA VAL A 425 -42.40 8.75 -8.38
C VAL A 425 -41.54 9.75 -7.61
N LYS A 426 -41.97 10.19 -6.41
CA LYS A 426 -41.15 11.04 -5.53
C LYS A 426 -39.84 10.36 -5.12
N TYR A 427 -39.88 9.11 -4.67
CA TYR A 427 -38.68 8.34 -4.36
C TYR A 427 -37.82 8.10 -5.60
N THR A 428 -38.43 7.85 -6.76
CA THR A 428 -37.69 7.69 -8.03
C THR A 428 -36.97 8.99 -8.40
N ASN A 429 -37.61 10.15 -8.23
CA ASN A 429 -36.99 11.45 -8.46
C ASN A 429 -35.87 11.74 -7.46
N GLN A 430 -36.05 11.39 -6.18
CA GLN A 430 -35.01 11.50 -5.16
C GLN A 430 -33.81 10.61 -5.49
N ILE A 431 -34.04 9.34 -5.84
CA ILE A 431 -33.00 8.41 -6.27
C ILE A 431 -32.29 8.92 -7.54
N GLN A 432 -33.02 9.51 -8.49
CA GLN A 432 -32.40 10.12 -9.67
C GLN A 432 -31.54 11.34 -9.33
N GLN A 433 -31.95 12.17 -8.37
CA GLN A 433 -31.16 13.30 -7.89
C GLN A 433 -29.90 12.83 -7.16
N GLU A 434 -30.02 11.87 -6.24
CA GLU A 434 -28.89 11.26 -5.54
C GLU A 434 -27.93 10.59 -6.52
N ARG A 435 -28.45 9.88 -7.54
CA ARG A 435 -27.63 9.29 -8.59
C ARG A 435 -26.85 10.35 -9.38
N ARG A 436 -27.44 11.50 -9.69
CA ARG A 436 -26.73 12.61 -10.35
C ARG A 436 -25.65 13.19 -9.43
N GLN A 437 -25.96 13.43 -8.17
CA GLN A 437 -24.99 13.93 -7.19
C GLN A 437 -23.80 12.98 -7.02
N LEU A 438 -24.07 11.68 -6.87
CA LEU A 438 -23.02 10.66 -6.78
C LEU A 438 -22.22 10.57 -8.07
N GLN A 439 -22.83 10.78 -9.24
CA GLN A 439 -22.13 10.78 -10.51
C GLN A 439 -21.21 12.01 -10.63
N ASP A 440 -21.68 13.19 -10.26
CA ASP A 440 -20.90 14.43 -10.23
C ASP A 440 -19.73 14.34 -9.23
N GLU A 441 -19.96 13.75 -8.06
CA GLU A 441 -18.91 13.52 -7.06
C GLU A 441 -17.88 12.51 -7.58
N ASN A 442 -18.32 11.44 -8.25
CA ASN A 442 -17.42 10.45 -8.84
C ASN A 442 -16.57 11.05 -9.97
N GLU A 443 -17.16 11.91 -10.82
CA GLU A 443 -16.41 12.67 -11.83
C GLU A 443 -15.39 13.64 -11.20
N ARG A 444 -15.78 14.32 -10.12
CA ARG A 444 -14.88 15.21 -9.36
C ARG A 444 -13.73 14.43 -8.72
N LEU A 445 -13.99 13.27 -8.12
CA LEU A 445 -12.98 12.41 -7.52
C LEU A 445 -12.04 11.83 -8.58
N LYS A 446 -12.57 11.38 -9.73
CA LYS A 446 -11.74 10.94 -10.86
C LYS A 446 -10.81 12.04 -11.35
N LYS A 447 -11.32 13.25 -11.53
CA LYS A 447 -10.50 14.41 -11.91
C LYS A 447 -9.41 14.68 -10.87
N ARG A 448 -9.73 14.58 -9.58
CA ARG A 448 -8.74 14.75 -8.51
C ARG A 448 -7.66 13.66 -8.52
N ILE A 449 -8.04 12.41 -8.81
CA ILE A 449 -7.09 11.30 -8.97
C ILE A 449 -6.17 11.58 -10.17
N GLU A 450 -6.73 11.98 -11.32
CA GLU A 450 -5.93 12.33 -12.51
C GLU A 450 -4.94 13.47 -12.24
N ASP A 451 -5.36 14.51 -11.51
CA ASP A 451 -4.48 15.62 -11.12
C ASP A 451 -3.34 15.16 -10.20
N LEU A 452 -3.64 14.26 -9.25
CA LEU A 452 -2.63 13.68 -8.35
C LEU A 452 -1.65 12.76 -9.10
N GLU A 453 -2.16 11.94 -10.02
CA GLU A 453 -1.32 11.08 -10.87
C GLU A 453 -0.40 11.89 -11.79
N ARG A 454 -0.89 13.02 -12.32
CA ARG A 454 -0.05 13.96 -13.09
C ARG A 454 1.03 14.58 -12.22
N SER A 455 0.68 15.07 -11.03
CA SER A 455 1.64 15.63 -10.07
C SER A 455 2.72 14.60 -9.68
N GLN A 456 2.32 13.34 -9.48
CA GLN A 456 3.26 12.27 -9.14
C GLN A 456 4.21 11.94 -10.30
N LYS A 457 3.71 11.91 -11.54
CA LYS A 457 4.57 11.74 -12.73
C LYS A 457 5.56 12.90 -12.90
N ASP A 458 5.14 14.11 -12.59
CA ASP A 458 6.04 15.28 -12.64
C ASP A 458 7.12 15.18 -11.56
N GLU A 459 6.79 14.74 -10.34
CA GLU A 459 7.77 14.46 -9.28
C GLU A 459 8.75 13.35 -9.66
N ASP A 460 8.26 12.26 -10.25
CA ASP A 460 9.11 11.15 -10.73
C ASP A 460 10.04 11.62 -11.85
N ASN A 461 9.56 12.44 -12.80
CA ASN A 461 10.37 13.05 -13.85
C ASN A 461 11.43 14.00 -13.29
N GLU A 462 11.10 14.81 -12.27
CA GLU A 462 12.08 15.69 -11.60
C GLU A 462 13.14 14.86 -10.85
N ARG A 463 12.72 13.77 -10.22
CA ARG A 463 13.60 12.84 -9.51
C ARG A 463 14.55 12.10 -10.47
N GLU A 464 14.07 11.67 -11.63
CA GLU A 464 14.90 11.06 -12.68
C GLU A 464 15.95 12.06 -13.20
N LYS A 465 15.53 13.29 -13.53
CA LYS A 465 16.44 14.37 -13.92
C LYS A 465 17.51 14.65 -12.85
N PHE A 466 17.13 14.58 -11.58
CA PHE A 466 18.09 14.74 -10.48
C PHE A 466 19.13 13.61 -10.45
N TYR A 467 18.70 12.35 -10.57
CA TYR A 467 19.62 11.22 -10.57
C TYR A 467 20.53 11.21 -11.80
N ASP A 468 20.02 11.59 -12.98
CA ASP A 468 20.83 11.76 -14.19
C ASP A 468 21.89 12.85 -14.00
N GLY A 469 21.52 13.98 -13.41
CA GLY A 469 22.47 15.05 -13.06
C GLY A 469 23.54 14.59 -12.06
N ALA A 470 23.15 13.82 -11.04
CA ALA A 470 24.08 13.26 -10.06
C ALA A 470 25.02 12.21 -10.68
N ALA A 471 24.50 11.33 -11.54
CA ALA A 471 25.28 10.34 -12.26
C ALA A 471 26.28 10.99 -13.24
N TRP A 472 25.83 12.03 -13.96
CA TRP A 472 26.69 12.83 -14.84
C TRP A 472 27.84 13.48 -14.06
N LEU A 473 27.54 14.11 -12.91
CA LEU A 473 28.57 14.71 -12.05
C LEU A 473 29.55 13.65 -11.52
N GLY A 474 29.04 12.49 -11.08
CA GLY A 474 29.86 11.37 -10.65
C GLY A 474 30.81 10.90 -11.74
N LYS A 475 30.33 10.77 -12.98
CA LYS A 475 31.15 10.41 -14.14
C LYS A 475 32.24 11.46 -14.42
N GLN A 476 31.91 12.75 -14.35
CA GLN A 476 32.90 13.82 -14.53
C GLN A 476 33.99 13.81 -13.47
N VAL A 477 33.63 13.57 -12.20
CA VAL A 477 34.63 13.46 -11.11
C VAL A 477 35.56 12.28 -11.35
N VAL A 478 35.02 11.11 -11.74
CA VAL A 478 35.85 9.93 -12.04
C VAL A 478 36.77 10.18 -13.24
N GLU A 479 36.26 10.78 -14.31
CA GLU A 479 37.04 11.08 -15.51
C GLU A 479 38.18 12.07 -15.21
N GLU A 480 37.94 13.11 -14.43
CA GLU A 480 38.99 14.05 -13.99
C GLU A 480 39.99 13.39 -13.02
N CYS A 481 39.54 12.49 -12.15
CA CYS A 481 40.43 11.67 -11.32
C CYS A 481 41.35 10.80 -12.18
N GLU A 482 40.83 10.13 -13.21
CA GLU A 482 41.60 9.28 -14.12
C GLU A 482 42.60 10.11 -14.95
N LYS A 483 42.19 11.26 -15.47
CA LYS A 483 43.09 12.21 -16.18
C LYS A 483 44.20 12.69 -15.26
N GLY A 484 43.85 13.06 -14.02
CA GLY A 484 44.80 13.46 -12.99
C GLY A 484 45.80 12.35 -12.71
N LEU A 485 45.31 11.14 -12.41
CA LEU A 485 46.12 9.97 -12.12
C LEU A 485 47.07 9.61 -13.27
N SER A 486 46.60 9.67 -14.52
CA SER A 486 47.41 9.36 -15.70
C SER A 486 48.55 10.38 -15.89
N LYS A 487 48.25 11.69 -15.82
CA LYS A 487 49.26 12.76 -15.91
C LYS A 487 50.32 12.64 -14.81
N VAL A 488 49.85 12.39 -13.60
CA VAL A 488 50.67 12.21 -12.39
C VAL A 488 51.57 11.00 -12.53
N SER A 489 50.99 9.84 -12.88
CA SER A 489 51.74 8.60 -13.01
C SER A 489 52.83 8.73 -14.06
N GLN A 490 52.53 9.39 -15.18
CA GLN A 490 53.51 9.62 -16.24
C GLN A 490 54.61 10.61 -15.81
N SER A 491 54.27 11.71 -15.14
CA SER A 491 55.24 12.71 -14.68
C SER A 491 56.15 12.16 -13.57
N LEU A 492 55.58 11.55 -12.54
CA LEU A 492 56.33 10.94 -11.43
C LEU A 492 57.21 9.80 -11.90
N ARG A 493 56.73 8.92 -12.81
CA ARG A 493 57.59 7.86 -13.37
C ARG A 493 58.79 8.44 -14.11
N LYS A 494 58.59 9.47 -14.94
CA LYS A 494 59.68 10.11 -15.68
C LYS A 494 60.70 10.77 -14.75
N GLU A 495 60.24 11.53 -13.77
CA GLU A 495 61.13 12.20 -12.81
C GLU A 495 61.84 11.21 -11.89
N TYR A 496 61.14 10.19 -11.42
CA TYR A 496 61.72 9.13 -10.60
C TYR A 496 62.79 8.36 -11.35
N GLN A 497 62.51 7.95 -12.60
CA GLN A 497 63.51 7.26 -13.42
C GLN A 497 64.74 8.13 -13.64
N LYS A 498 64.54 9.41 -13.99
CA LYS A 498 65.63 10.38 -14.14
C LYS A 498 66.47 10.49 -12.86
N LYS A 499 65.82 10.62 -11.69
CA LYS A 499 66.52 10.72 -10.40
C LYS A 499 67.26 9.44 -10.04
N ILE A 500 66.71 8.26 -10.36
CA ILE A 500 67.42 6.99 -10.18
C ILE A 500 68.66 6.91 -11.08
N ASP A 501 68.52 7.31 -12.34
CA ASP A 501 69.63 7.32 -13.30
C ASP A 501 70.74 8.28 -12.85
N ASP A 502 70.37 9.45 -12.32
CA ASP A 502 71.29 10.46 -11.75
C ASP A 502 72.05 9.97 -10.50
N CYS A 503 71.52 8.98 -9.76
CA CYS A 503 72.15 8.44 -8.54
C CYS A 503 73.23 7.38 -8.81
N GLY A 504 73.29 6.81 -10.02
CA GLY A 504 74.27 5.76 -10.35
C GLY A 504 74.19 4.52 -9.45
N ARG A 505 75.31 4.14 -8.82
CA ARG A 505 75.41 2.98 -7.91
C ARG A 505 75.31 3.32 -6.42
N ASP A 506 75.03 4.57 -6.06
CA ASP A 506 74.94 4.99 -4.66
C ASP A 506 73.58 4.61 -4.06
N ASP A 507 73.58 3.63 -3.17
CA ASP A 507 72.36 3.12 -2.53
C ASP A 507 71.76 4.11 -1.51
N PHE A 508 72.57 4.98 -0.90
CA PHE A 508 72.07 6.02 -0.01
C PHE A 508 71.27 7.07 -0.78
N LEU A 509 71.78 7.50 -1.94
CA LEU A 509 71.05 8.42 -2.81
C LEU A 509 69.76 7.82 -3.36
N LYS A 510 69.77 6.53 -3.73
CA LYS A 510 68.54 5.81 -4.13
C LYS A 510 67.49 5.77 -3.02
N SER A 511 67.90 5.55 -1.77
CA SER A 511 66.98 5.62 -0.62
C SER A 511 66.31 6.99 -0.51
N ARG A 512 67.06 8.08 -0.69
CA ARG A 512 66.48 9.44 -0.70
C ARG A 512 65.55 9.71 -1.88
N VAL A 513 65.80 9.08 -3.03
CA VAL A 513 64.90 9.17 -4.18
C VAL A 513 63.57 8.45 -3.90
N HIS A 514 63.58 7.35 -3.14
CA HIS A 514 62.35 6.71 -2.67
C HIS A 514 61.56 7.59 -1.71
N ASP A 515 62.21 8.21 -0.71
CA ASP A 515 61.54 9.14 0.21
C ASP A 515 60.92 10.33 -0.56
N TRP A 516 61.67 10.87 -1.53
CA TRP A 516 61.16 11.93 -2.41
C TRP A 516 59.95 11.48 -3.25
N LEU A 517 59.92 10.23 -3.70
CA LEU A 517 58.79 9.68 -4.46
C LEU A 517 57.53 9.61 -3.58
N ILE A 518 57.68 9.18 -2.32
CA ILE A 518 56.58 9.13 -1.35
C ILE A 518 56.03 10.54 -1.12
N ASP A 519 56.87 11.50 -0.75
CA ASP A 519 56.47 12.91 -0.52
C ASP A 519 55.80 13.53 -1.76
N SER A 520 56.30 13.20 -2.96
CA SER A 520 55.76 13.72 -4.21
C SER A 520 54.42 13.07 -4.57
N SER A 521 54.24 11.78 -4.25
CA SER A 521 52.95 11.10 -4.39
C SER A 521 51.90 11.67 -3.43
N GLU A 522 52.27 12.01 -2.19
CA GLU A 522 51.37 12.61 -1.21
C GLU A 522 50.90 14.01 -1.65
N ARG A 523 51.82 14.86 -2.12
CA ARG A 523 51.49 16.20 -2.66
C ARG A 523 50.48 16.12 -3.79
N VAL A 524 50.67 15.16 -4.70
CA VAL A 524 49.75 14.98 -5.80
C VAL A 524 48.37 14.49 -5.36
N VAL A 525 48.32 13.53 -4.42
CA VAL A 525 47.03 13.06 -3.87
C VAL A 525 46.27 14.22 -3.24
N LYS A 526 46.98 15.17 -2.61
CA LYS A 526 46.39 16.40 -2.08
C LYS A 526 45.85 17.30 -3.21
N ASP A 527 46.62 17.55 -4.27
CA ASP A 527 46.17 18.39 -5.40
C ASP A 527 44.92 17.82 -6.11
N VAL A 528 44.88 16.50 -6.34
CA VAL A 528 43.69 15.84 -6.92
C VAL A 528 42.47 15.99 -6.00
N ARG A 529 42.66 15.86 -4.69
CA ARG A 529 41.60 16.05 -3.70
C ARG A 529 41.08 17.48 -3.70
N ASP A 530 41.96 18.47 -3.76
CA ASP A 530 41.59 19.89 -3.78
C ASP A 530 40.87 20.26 -5.09
N ASN A 531 41.29 19.69 -6.23
CA ASN A 531 40.59 19.86 -7.51
C ASN A 531 39.18 19.25 -7.49
N ASN A 532 39.04 18.03 -6.95
CA ASN A 532 37.72 17.39 -6.79
C ASN A 532 36.80 18.21 -5.88
N ARG A 533 37.34 18.77 -4.80
CA ARG A 533 36.60 19.66 -3.91
C ARG A 533 36.11 20.91 -4.64
N ASN A 534 36.97 21.56 -5.43
CA ASN A 534 36.60 22.74 -6.21
C ASN A 534 35.51 22.42 -7.25
N LEU A 535 35.60 21.25 -7.90
CA LEU A 535 34.61 20.79 -8.87
C LEU A 535 33.24 20.56 -8.20
N LEU A 536 33.23 19.98 -6.99
CA LEU A 536 32.03 19.82 -6.18
C LEU A 536 31.44 21.17 -5.75
N GLU A 537 32.28 22.10 -5.25
CA GLU A 537 31.84 23.45 -4.86
C GLU A 537 31.24 24.21 -6.05
N ASN A 538 31.83 24.10 -7.24
CA ASN A 538 31.29 24.69 -8.46
C ASN A 538 29.95 24.08 -8.86
N ALA A 539 29.80 22.76 -8.76
CA ALA A 539 28.54 22.08 -9.02
C ALA A 539 27.43 22.53 -8.05
N LEU A 540 27.76 22.69 -6.77
CA LEU A 540 26.84 23.19 -5.75
C LEU A 540 26.45 24.66 -5.98
N ARG A 541 27.39 25.51 -6.40
CA ARG A 541 27.09 26.89 -6.78
C ARG A 541 26.14 26.96 -7.98
N ASN A 542 26.37 26.13 -9.00
CA ASN A 542 25.48 26.06 -10.16
C ASN A 542 24.08 25.55 -9.80
N LYS A 543 23.95 24.59 -8.87
CA LYS A 543 22.65 24.14 -8.34
C LYS A 543 21.85 25.30 -7.73
N ASN A 544 22.50 26.18 -6.96
CA ASN A 544 21.85 27.35 -6.36
C ASN A 544 21.38 28.35 -7.42
N VAL A 545 22.12 28.52 -8.52
CA VAL A 545 21.70 29.37 -9.65
C VAL A 545 20.47 28.79 -10.35
N VAL A 546 20.45 27.48 -10.62
CA VAL A 546 19.29 26.80 -11.23
C VAL A 546 18.05 26.89 -10.33
N GLN A 547 18.21 26.74 -9.01
CA GLN A 547 17.09 26.91 -8.07
C GLN A 547 16.52 28.33 -8.09
N LYS A 548 17.38 29.36 -8.17
CA LYS A 548 16.93 30.75 -8.31
C LYS A 548 16.19 31.01 -9.63
N LEU A 549 16.67 30.44 -10.74
CA LEU A 549 16.00 30.52 -12.04
C LEU A 549 14.63 29.85 -12.01
N ASN A 550 14.52 28.64 -11.44
CA ASN A 550 13.25 27.93 -11.33
C ASN A 550 12.24 28.67 -10.44
N ALA A 551 12.71 29.30 -9.35
CA ALA A 551 11.87 30.16 -8.52
C ALA A 551 11.33 31.36 -9.32
N TYR A 552 12.19 31.97 -10.16
CA TYR A 552 11.79 33.06 -11.03
C TYR A 552 10.74 32.60 -12.06
N THR A 553 10.93 31.46 -12.71
CA THR A 553 9.97 30.89 -13.67
C THR A 553 8.62 30.58 -13.02
N LYS A 554 8.61 30.03 -11.80
CA LYS A 554 7.37 29.80 -11.04
C LYS A 554 6.65 31.12 -10.73
N LEU A 555 7.37 32.17 -10.34
CA LEU A 555 6.78 33.49 -10.12
C LEU A 555 6.20 34.09 -11.40
N THR A 556 6.88 33.95 -12.54
CA THR A 556 6.37 34.41 -13.84
C THR A 556 5.10 33.67 -14.25
N HIS A 557 5.04 32.34 -14.03
CA HIS A 557 3.84 31.56 -14.31
C HIS A 557 2.67 31.98 -13.42
N LEU A 558 2.89 32.20 -12.12
CA LEU A 558 1.86 32.69 -11.20
C LEU A 558 1.37 34.09 -11.57
N TYR A 559 2.26 34.96 -12.05
CA TYR A 559 1.89 36.29 -12.53
C TYR A 559 1.01 36.21 -13.78
N ASN A 560 1.37 35.36 -14.75
CA ASN A 560 0.61 35.19 -15.99
C ASN A 560 -0.75 34.50 -15.80
N SER A 561 -0.88 33.60 -14.81
CA SER A 561 -2.15 32.92 -14.52
C SER A 561 -3.17 33.79 -13.77
N ASN A 562 -2.74 34.94 -13.24
CA ASN A 562 -3.61 35.91 -12.54
C ASN A 562 -4.02 37.10 -13.42
N GLN A 563 -3.53 37.18 -14.66
CA GLN A 563 -4.07 38.04 -15.72
C GLN A 563 -5.11 37.25 -16.52
#